data_AF-A0A6J1E5P0-F1
#
_entry.id   AF-A0A6J1E5P0-F1
#
_cell.length_a   1.000
_cell.length_b   1.000
_cell.length_c   1.000
_cell.angle_alpha   90.00
_cell.angle_beta   90.00
_cell.angle_gamma   90.00
#
_symmetry.space_group_name_H-M   'P 1'
#
loop_
_entity.id
_entity.type
_entity.pdbx_description
1 polymer ?
#
loop_
_entity_poly.entity_id
_entity_poly.type
_entity_poly.pdbx_seq_one_letter_code
_entity_poly.pdbx_strand_id
1 'polypeptide(L)'
;MVVAIYSSYSRLCLMRANDKSWTYYYPEPNIPFKDINVCGDTLYATENDMMVWKVEVKNRDDESSSISISLKMIHDKMIDDLSRSYITESSKGELLLVLRSISVEETQLETTKFKVYKLTHERENGMRRAVKVKSLDGDTMFIGDSQSICVSTKDFPKCLPNCIYFINGCYNYIPNLEQDSGVFNIEDKRFGNHYIRDPAHKNLPQPIWIIPTICLKDFED
;
A
#
# COMPACT_ATOMS: atom_id res chain seq x y z
N MET A 1 0.64 -17.51 2.42
CA MET A 1 0.56 -17.24 0.96
C MET A 1 1.23 -15.90 0.73
N VAL A 2 1.94 -15.76 -0.38
CA VAL A 2 2.58 -14.51 -0.81
C VAL A 2 1.89 -14.07 -2.09
N VAL A 3 1.61 -12.78 -2.21
CA VAL A 3 1.12 -12.16 -3.45
C VAL A 3 2.05 -11.00 -3.77
N ALA A 4 2.35 -10.80 -5.05
CA ALA A 4 3.21 -9.73 -5.51
C ALA A 4 2.68 -9.12 -6.80
N ILE A 5 3.06 -7.87 -7.04
CA ILE A 5 2.90 -7.20 -8.33
C ILE A 5 4.21 -7.38 -9.10
N TYR A 6 4.14 -7.84 -10.35
CA TYR A 6 5.32 -8.15 -11.16
C TYR A 6 5.22 -7.59 -12.57
N SER A 7 6.39 -7.51 -13.22
CA SER A 7 6.61 -7.05 -14.60
C SER A 7 6.28 -5.57 -14.85
N SER A 8 6.66 -5.05 -16.01
CA SER A 8 6.30 -3.70 -16.47
C SER A 8 4.78 -3.51 -16.69
N TYR A 9 4.00 -4.60 -16.76
CA TYR A 9 2.54 -4.55 -16.89
C TYR A 9 1.81 -4.45 -15.56
N SER A 10 2.52 -4.49 -14.43
CA SER A 10 1.97 -4.42 -13.07
C SER A 10 0.86 -5.46 -12.80
N ARG A 11 1.18 -6.73 -13.05
CA ARG A 11 0.25 -7.87 -12.91
C ARG A 11 0.39 -8.56 -11.56
N LEU A 12 -0.64 -9.30 -11.15
CA LEU A 12 -0.57 -10.11 -9.93
C LEU A 12 0.08 -11.47 -10.20
N CYS A 13 0.94 -11.89 -9.27
CA CYS A 13 1.34 -13.28 -9.13
C CYS A 13 1.20 -13.69 -7.67
N LEU A 14 1.02 -14.99 -7.43
CA LEU A 14 0.87 -15.51 -6.08
C LEU A 14 1.59 -16.85 -5.93
N MET A 15 2.00 -17.15 -4.70
CA MET A 15 2.63 -18.40 -4.32
C MET A 15 2.17 -18.82 -2.93
N ARG A 16 1.73 -20.06 -2.77
CA ARG A 16 1.34 -20.61 -1.46
C ARG A 16 2.54 -21.16 -0.71
N ALA A 17 2.29 -21.46 0.56
CA ALA A 17 3.24 -22.28 1.30
C ALA A 17 3.38 -23.63 0.59
N ASN A 18 4.62 -24.05 0.34
CA ASN A 18 5.01 -25.29 -0.35
C ASN A 18 4.82 -25.33 -1.88
N ASP A 19 4.30 -24.27 -2.52
CA ASP A 19 4.35 -24.17 -3.98
C ASP A 19 5.80 -24.05 -4.45
N LYS A 20 6.14 -24.71 -5.57
CA LYS A 20 7.49 -24.66 -6.16
C LYS A 20 7.65 -23.53 -7.20
N SER A 21 6.56 -22.91 -7.60
CA SER A 21 6.53 -21.88 -8.64
C SER A 21 5.38 -20.90 -8.41
N TRP A 22 5.55 -19.67 -8.92
CA TRP A 22 4.51 -18.66 -8.93
C TRP A 22 3.37 -19.05 -9.87
N THR A 23 2.14 -18.76 -9.45
CA THR A 23 1.00 -18.69 -10.35
C THR A 23 0.83 -17.25 -10.82
N TYR A 24 0.72 -17.06 -12.12
CA TYR A 24 0.64 -15.76 -12.77
C TYR A 24 -0.80 -15.47 -13.23
N TYR A 25 -1.27 -14.25 -12.98
CA TYR A 25 -2.58 -13.79 -13.41
C TYR A 25 -2.46 -12.91 -14.64
N TYR A 26 -3.16 -13.29 -15.70
CA TYR A 26 -3.17 -12.60 -16.99
C TYR A 26 -4.60 -12.16 -17.31
N PRO A 27 -5.07 -11.04 -16.73
CA PRO A 27 -6.38 -10.49 -17.07
C PRO A 27 -6.37 -9.96 -18.50
N GLU A 28 -7.48 -10.15 -19.20
CA GLU A 28 -7.76 -9.54 -20.50
C GLU A 28 -9.07 -8.75 -20.40
N PRO A 29 -9.02 -7.40 -20.49
CA PRO A 29 -7.84 -6.54 -20.68
C PRO A 29 -6.91 -6.50 -19.44
N ASN A 30 -5.67 -6.04 -19.63
CA ASN A 30 -4.69 -5.90 -18.55
C ASN A 30 -5.15 -4.88 -17.49
N ILE A 31 -4.95 -5.20 -16.22
CA ILE A 31 -5.24 -4.31 -15.08
C ILE A 31 -3.91 -3.94 -14.41
N PRO A 32 -3.46 -2.66 -14.47
CA PRO A 32 -2.15 -2.25 -13.96
C PRO A 32 -2.20 -1.90 -12.47
N PHE A 33 -2.08 -2.93 -11.61
CA PHE A 33 -2.14 -2.76 -10.16
C PHE A 33 -1.02 -1.85 -9.63
N LYS A 34 -1.31 -1.07 -8.57
CA LYS A 34 -0.35 -0.15 -7.95
C LYS A 34 0.09 -0.60 -6.57
N ASP A 35 -0.82 -1.16 -5.79
CA ASP A 35 -0.54 -1.71 -4.48
C ASP A 35 -1.41 -2.95 -4.24
N ILE A 36 -0.97 -3.82 -3.35
CA ILE A 36 -1.72 -4.98 -2.90
C ILE A 36 -1.45 -5.22 -1.42
N ASN A 37 -2.51 -5.46 -0.66
CA ASN A 37 -2.38 -5.71 0.76
C ASN A 37 -3.44 -6.70 1.26
N VAL A 38 -3.11 -7.33 2.39
CA VAL A 38 -4.06 -8.14 3.15
C VAL A 38 -4.70 -7.22 4.19
N CYS A 39 -6.02 -7.17 4.22
CA CYS A 39 -6.79 -6.46 5.24
C CYS A 39 -7.76 -7.46 5.86
N GLY A 40 -7.54 -7.77 7.13
CA GLY A 40 -8.13 -8.90 7.82
C GLY A 40 -7.69 -10.21 7.17
N ASP A 41 -8.65 -10.92 6.57
CA ASP A 41 -8.44 -12.17 5.83
C ASP A 41 -8.52 -11.98 4.30
N THR A 42 -8.74 -10.75 3.85
CA THR A 42 -9.10 -10.46 2.47
C THR A 42 -8.00 -9.68 1.77
N LEU A 43 -7.64 -10.13 0.55
CA LEU A 43 -6.71 -9.41 -0.31
C LEU A 43 -7.43 -8.29 -1.06
N TYR A 44 -6.83 -7.11 -1.03
CA TYR A 44 -7.26 -5.97 -1.81
C TYR A 44 -6.10 -5.43 -2.64
N ALA A 45 -6.38 -5.04 -3.87
CA ALA A 45 -5.43 -4.41 -4.76
C ALA A 45 -5.96 -3.07 -5.27
N THR A 46 -5.09 -2.09 -5.39
CA THR A 46 -5.41 -0.80 -6.02
C THR A 46 -4.98 -0.81 -7.47
N GLU A 47 -5.68 -0.04 -8.28
CA GLU A 47 -5.30 0.29 -9.65
C GLU A 47 -5.10 1.82 -9.75
N ASN A 48 -5.22 2.39 -10.94
CA ASN A 48 -5.19 3.83 -11.12
C ASN A 48 -6.33 4.50 -10.35
N ASP A 49 -6.14 5.79 -10.06
CA ASP A 49 -7.11 6.63 -9.37
C ASP A 49 -7.51 6.08 -8.00
N MET A 50 -8.81 5.92 -7.76
CA MET A 50 -9.35 5.33 -6.54
C MET A 50 -9.89 3.91 -6.79
N MET A 51 -9.52 3.27 -7.88
CA MET A 51 -10.04 1.94 -8.19
C MET A 51 -9.49 0.90 -7.22
N VAL A 52 -10.38 0.12 -6.62
CA VAL A 52 -10.02 -0.94 -5.66
C VAL A 52 -10.73 -2.23 -6.03
N TRP A 53 -9.94 -3.30 -6.02
CA TRP A 53 -10.33 -4.66 -6.35
C TRP A 53 -10.19 -5.54 -5.12
N LYS A 54 -11.24 -6.32 -4.81
CA LYS A 54 -11.12 -7.48 -3.95
C LYS A 54 -10.55 -8.64 -4.78
N VAL A 55 -9.46 -9.23 -4.31
CA VAL A 55 -8.80 -10.37 -4.95
C VAL A 55 -9.27 -11.65 -4.27
N GLU A 56 -9.93 -12.51 -5.03
CA GLU A 56 -10.41 -13.81 -4.56
C GLU A 56 -9.52 -14.91 -5.12
N VAL A 57 -8.97 -15.72 -4.23
CA VAL A 57 -8.13 -16.88 -4.59
C VAL A 57 -8.91 -18.14 -4.27
N LYS A 58 -9.19 -18.96 -5.28
CA LYS A 58 -9.88 -20.25 -5.14
C LYS A 58 -8.96 -21.39 -5.52
N ASN A 59 -9.14 -22.53 -4.86
CA ASN A 59 -8.63 -23.81 -5.36
C ASN A 59 -9.45 -24.20 -6.59
N ARG A 60 -8.79 -24.67 -7.63
CA ARG A 60 -9.47 -25.42 -8.67
C ARG A 60 -9.70 -26.82 -8.15
N ASP A 61 -10.87 -27.38 -8.43
CA ASP A 61 -11.23 -28.75 -8.05
C ASP A 61 -10.57 -29.81 -8.96
N ASP A 62 -9.40 -29.48 -9.53
CA ASP A 62 -8.63 -30.40 -10.38
C ASP A 62 -7.57 -31.15 -9.58
N GLU A 63 -7.10 -32.28 -10.11
CA GLU A 63 -6.05 -33.10 -9.50
C GLU A 63 -4.72 -32.33 -9.31
N SER A 64 -4.55 -31.19 -10.00
CA SER A 64 -3.33 -30.40 -9.93
C SER A 64 -3.26 -29.47 -8.72
N SER A 65 -4.33 -29.36 -7.91
CA SER A 65 -4.44 -28.41 -6.80
C SER A 65 -4.11 -26.96 -7.23
N SER A 66 -4.37 -26.65 -8.52
CA SER A 66 -4.06 -25.35 -9.07
C SER A 66 -5.02 -24.30 -8.53
N ILE A 67 -4.70 -23.04 -8.78
CA ILE A 67 -5.39 -21.92 -8.15
C ILE A 67 -5.93 -21.00 -9.22
N SER A 68 -7.05 -20.37 -8.95
CA SER A 68 -7.59 -19.31 -9.80
C SER A 68 -7.69 -18.01 -9.01
N ILE A 69 -7.25 -16.93 -9.64
CA ILE A 69 -7.51 -15.58 -9.17
C ILE A 69 -8.75 -15.06 -9.89
N SER A 70 -9.70 -14.53 -9.13
CA SER A 70 -10.81 -13.72 -9.65
C SER A 70 -10.83 -12.37 -8.94
N LEU A 71 -11.33 -11.35 -9.65
CA LEU A 71 -11.38 -9.98 -9.14
C LEU A 71 -12.83 -9.51 -9.05
N LYS A 72 -13.16 -8.86 -7.94
CA LYS A 72 -14.41 -8.11 -7.77
C LYS A 72 -14.06 -6.65 -7.54
N MET A 73 -14.47 -5.78 -8.45
CA MET A 73 -14.34 -4.34 -8.24
C MET A 73 -15.22 -3.93 -7.05
N ILE A 74 -14.66 -3.16 -6.13
CA ILE A 74 -15.37 -2.66 -4.94
C ILE A 74 -15.36 -1.13 -4.85
N HIS A 75 -14.55 -0.43 -5.63
CA HIS A 75 -14.61 1.02 -5.78
C HIS A 75 -14.10 1.41 -7.17
N ASP A 76 -14.76 2.36 -7.84
CA ASP A 76 -14.60 2.66 -9.27
C ASP A 76 -14.47 4.16 -9.58
N LYS A 77 -14.09 4.97 -8.58
CA LYS A 77 -14.03 6.41 -8.78
C LYS A 77 -12.75 6.84 -9.51
N MET A 78 -12.93 7.44 -10.68
CA MET A 78 -11.86 8.18 -11.36
C MET A 78 -11.67 9.58 -10.76
N ILE A 79 -10.44 10.08 -10.78
CA ILE A 79 -10.08 11.43 -10.36
C ILE A 79 -9.11 12.03 -11.38
N ASP A 80 -9.22 13.33 -11.65
CA ASP A 80 -8.32 14.06 -12.59
C ASP A 80 -6.92 14.34 -12.01
N ASP A 81 -6.53 13.67 -10.93
CA ASP A 81 -5.29 13.94 -10.20
C ASP A 81 -4.34 12.75 -10.32
N LEU A 82 -3.17 12.97 -10.92
CA LEU A 82 -2.11 11.95 -11.02
C LEU A 82 -1.62 11.61 -9.61
N SER A 83 -2.18 10.56 -9.04
CA SER A 83 -1.87 10.09 -7.69
C SER A 83 -1.51 8.61 -7.71
N ARG A 84 -0.53 8.23 -6.89
CA ARG A 84 -0.32 6.83 -6.54
C ARG A 84 -1.33 6.41 -5.49
N SER A 85 -1.91 5.24 -5.67
CA SER A 85 -2.89 4.65 -4.78
C SER A 85 -2.25 3.52 -3.98
N TYR A 86 -2.52 3.52 -2.67
CA TYR A 86 -2.04 2.54 -1.72
C TYR A 86 -3.20 2.05 -0.86
N ILE A 87 -3.11 0.82 -0.35
CA ILE A 87 -4.17 0.21 0.46
C ILE A 87 -3.61 -0.39 1.74
N THR A 88 -4.31 -0.15 2.83
CA THR A 88 -3.90 -0.65 4.15
C THR A 88 -5.12 -0.79 5.06
N GLU A 89 -4.92 -1.45 6.19
CA GLU A 89 -5.94 -1.69 7.19
C GLU A 89 -5.60 -0.91 8.46
N SER A 90 -6.55 -0.15 9.01
CA SER A 90 -6.35 0.53 10.29
C SER A 90 -6.28 -0.46 11.45
N SER A 91 -5.81 -0.01 12.61
CA SER A 91 -5.81 -0.82 13.84
C SER A 91 -7.22 -1.26 14.28
N LYS A 92 -8.26 -0.63 13.74
CA LYS A 92 -9.67 -0.96 13.97
C LYS A 92 -10.26 -1.92 12.92
N GLY A 93 -9.45 -2.43 11.99
CA GLY A 93 -9.91 -3.32 10.92
C GLY A 93 -10.61 -2.58 9.77
N GLU A 94 -10.31 -1.29 9.57
CA GLU A 94 -10.95 -0.48 8.55
C GLU A 94 -10.11 -0.42 7.28
N LEU A 95 -10.72 -0.66 6.13
CA LEU A 95 -10.04 -0.58 4.84
C LEU A 95 -9.80 0.87 4.43
N LEU A 96 -8.52 1.25 4.31
CA LEU A 96 -8.07 2.59 3.97
C LEU A 96 -7.40 2.62 2.60
N LEU A 97 -7.84 3.57 1.77
CA LEU A 97 -7.24 3.92 0.49
C LEU A 97 -6.47 5.24 0.67
N VAL A 98 -5.17 5.22 0.37
CA VAL A 98 -4.28 6.38 0.48
C VAL A 98 -3.87 6.81 -0.92
N LEU A 99 -4.10 8.08 -1.24
CA LEU A 99 -3.64 8.70 -2.47
C LEU A 99 -2.47 9.62 -2.16
N ARG A 100 -1.39 9.48 -2.93
CA ARG A 100 -0.17 10.29 -2.85
C ARG A 100 0.06 11.02 -4.17
N SER A 101 -0.01 12.34 -4.14
CA SER A 101 0.33 13.19 -5.28
C SER A 101 1.84 13.48 -5.26
N ILE A 102 2.51 13.27 -6.38
CA ILE A 102 3.96 13.44 -6.53
C ILE A 102 4.20 14.41 -7.68
N SER A 103 4.93 15.49 -7.44
CA SER A 103 5.49 16.33 -8.50
C SER A 103 6.82 15.76 -8.95
N VAL A 104 7.07 15.83 -10.26
CA VAL A 104 8.35 15.51 -10.85
C VAL A 104 9.01 16.83 -11.22
N GLU A 105 10.08 17.18 -10.51
CA GLU A 105 10.98 18.25 -10.91
C GLU A 105 12.21 17.65 -11.61
N GLU A 106 13.06 18.49 -12.21
CA GLU A 106 14.17 18.03 -13.06
C GLU A 106 15.13 17.03 -12.38
N THR A 107 15.26 17.09 -11.05
CA THR A 107 16.23 16.27 -10.29
C THR A 107 15.65 15.63 -9.03
N GLN A 108 14.37 15.84 -8.74
CA GLN A 108 13.73 15.33 -7.52
C GLN A 108 12.28 14.94 -7.75
N LEU A 109 11.85 13.95 -6.98
CA LEU A 109 10.43 13.69 -6.75
C LEU A 109 10.06 14.33 -5.43
N GLU A 110 8.93 15.01 -5.40
CA GLU A 110 8.43 15.61 -4.17
C GLU A 110 6.97 15.19 -3.95
N THR A 111 6.68 14.67 -2.77
CA THR A 111 5.30 14.46 -2.36
C THR A 111 4.68 15.78 -1.97
N THR A 112 3.68 16.18 -2.74
CA THR A 112 3.00 17.46 -2.52
C THR A 112 1.75 17.29 -1.65
N LYS A 113 1.18 16.08 -1.60
CA LYS A 113 -0.10 15.86 -0.94
C LYS A 113 -0.41 14.40 -0.64
N PHE A 114 -1.10 14.18 0.47
CA PHE A 114 -1.86 12.96 0.73
C PHE A 114 -3.36 13.21 0.84
N LYS A 115 -4.16 12.23 0.41
CA LYS A 115 -5.58 12.12 0.73
C LYS A 115 -5.85 10.69 1.18
N VAL A 116 -6.46 10.54 2.35
CA VAL A 116 -6.83 9.24 2.88
C VAL A 116 -8.35 9.10 2.85
N TYR A 117 -8.82 7.93 2.42
CA TYR A 117 -10.22 7.57 2.35
C TYR A 117 -10.46 6.26 3.07
N LYS A 118 -11.55 6.20 3.83
CA LYS A 118 -12.09 4.96 4.36
C LYS A 118 -13.09 4.38 3.37
N LEU A 119 -12.91 3.12 2.98
CA LEU A 119 -13.89 2.39 2.17
C LEU A 119 -14.94 1.76 3.09
N THR A 120 -16.09 2.42 3.15
CA THR A 120 -17.21 2.09 4.05
C THR A 120 -18.18 1.07 3.41
N HIS A 121 -19.29 0.82 4.12
CA HIS A 121 -20.35 -0.17 3.83
C HIS A 121 -20.50 -0.59 2.36
N GLU A 122 -20.56 -1.91 2.15
CA GLU A 122 -20.87 -2.53 0.87
C GLU A 122 -22.33 -2.26 0.51
N ARG A 123 -22.57 -1.62 -0.62
CA ARG A 123 -23.91 -1.45 -1.18
C ARG A 123 -24.39 -2.79 -1.73
N GLU A 124 -25.68 -2.89 -2.04
CA GLU A 124 -26.29 -4.11 -2.58
C GLU A 124 -25.57 -4.64 -3.85
N ASN A 125 -24.97 -3.75 -4.64
CA ASN A 125 -24.20 -4.11 -5.83
C ASN A 125 -22.74 -4.50 -5.56
N GLY A 126 -22.32 -4.62 -4.30
CA GLY A 126 -20.95 -4.96 -3.92
C GLY A 126 -19.97 -3.78 -3.88
N MET A 127 -20.42 -2.57 -4.22
CA MET A 127 -19.56 -1.37 -4.25
C MET A 127 -19.50 -0.69 -2.89
N ARG A 128 -18.34 -0.16 -2.55
CA ARG A 128 -18.06 0.57 -1.32
C ARG A 128 -18.01 2.07 -1.56
N ARG A 129 -18.43 2.84 -0.57
CA ARG A 129 -18.31 4.30 -0.57
C ARG A 129 -16.98 4.71 0.06
N ALA A 130 -16.20 5.51 -0.67
CA ALA A 130 -15.03 6.19 -0.13
C ALA A 130 -15.44 7.47 0.64
N VAL A 131 -15.05 7.56 1.90
CA VAL A 131 -15.23 8.75 2.74
C VAL A 131 -13.87 9.29 3.12
N LYS A 132 -13.58 10.54 2.76
CA LYS A 132 -12.30 11.17 3.10
C LYS A 132 -12.18 11.29 4.62
N VAL A 133 -11.08 10.81 5.18
CA VAL A 133 -10.79 10.95 6.62
C VAL A 133 -9.97 12.20 6.87
N LYS A 134 -10.13 12.76 8.09
CA LYS A 134 -9.39 13.95 8.55
C LYS A 134 -8.43 13.64 9.71
N SER A 135 -8.51 12.43 10.24
CA SER A 135 -7.69 11.90 11.33
C SER A 135 -7.58 10.39 11.13
N LEU A 136 -6.52 9.78 11.67
CA LEU A 136 -6.31 8.34 11.71
C LEU A 136 -6.66 7.75 13.08
N ASP A 137 -7.32 8.53 13.94
CA ASP A 137 -7.77 8.13 15.27
C ASP A 137 -6.65 7.55 16.16
N GLY A 138 -5.44 8.12 16.05
CA GLY A 138 -4.27 7.67 16.79
C GLY A 138 -3.45 6.57 16.10
N ASP A 139 -3.80 6.18 14.88
CA ASP A 139 -2.92 5.36 14.05
C ASP A 139 -1.86 6.21 13.33
N THR A 140 -0.84 5.53 12.82
CA THR A 140 0.14 6.07 11.89
C THR A 140 0.28 5.14 10.70
N MET A 141 0.66 5.69 9.54
CA MET A 141 0.91 4.92 8.32
C MET A 141 2.38 4.97 7.91
N PHE A 142 2.82 3.90 7.27
CA PHE A 142 4.09 3.80 6.56
C PHE A 142 3.79 3.41 5.12
N ILE A 143 4.07 4.31 4.18
CA ILE A 143 3.73 4.17 2.77
C ILE A 143 5.02 4.14 1.95
N GLY A 144 5.15 3.13 1.10
CA GLY A 144 6.28 2.99 0.19
C GLY A 144 5.96 1.97 -0.89
N ASP A 145 6.85 1.87 -1.88
CA ASP A 145 6.64 1.02 -3.06
C ASP A 145 6.71 -0.49 -2.74
N SER A 146 7.23 -0.87 -1.57
CA SER A 146 7.31 -2.26 -1.12
C SER A 146 6.08 -2.72 -0.37
N GLN A 147 5.58 -1.92 0.57
CA GLN A 147 4.42 -2.23 1.38
C GLN A 147 3.79 -0.96 1.97
N SER A 148 2.47 -1.01 2.13
CA SER A 148 1.68 -0.03 2.86
C SER A 148 1.24 -0.60 4.20
N ILE A 149 1.57 0.09 5.29
CA ILE A 149 1.33 -0.39 6.65
C ILE A 149 0.60 0.69 7.43
N CYS A 150 -0.32 0.28 8.30
CA CYS A 150 -0.92 1.15 9.31
C CYS A 150 -0.85 0.44 10.66
N VAL A 151 -0.45 1.17 11.69
CA VAL A 151 -0.29 0.62 13.05
C VAL A 151 -0.82 1.60 14.08
N SER A 152 -1.25 1.08 15.22
CA SER A 152 -1.65 1.93 16.35
C SER A 152 -0.42 2.54 17.00
N THR A 153 -0.44 3.85 17.27
CA THR A 153 0.63 4.48 18.05
C THR A 153 0.64 4.05 19.52
N LYS A 154 -0.43 3.37 19.99
CA LYS A 154 -0.44 2.73 21.30
C LYS A 154 0.57 1.57 21.39
N ASP A 155 0.67 0.79 20.31
CA ASP A 155 1.62 -0.33 20.21
C ASP A 155 3.02 0.17 19.85
N PHE A 156 3.10 1.32 19.15
CA PHE A 156 4.35 1.95 18.72
C PHE A 156 4.44 3.40 19.24
N PRO A 157 4.67 3.63 20.55
CA PRO A 157 4.57 4.95 21.18
C PRO A 157 5.62 5.97 20.72
N LYS A 158 6.66 5.52 20.01
CA LYS A 158 7.65 6.42 19.37
C LYS A 158 7.16 7.00 18.05
N CYS A 159 6.07 6.46 17.48
CA CYS A 159 5.48 6.99 16.25
C CYS A 159 4.54 8.15 16.57
N LEU A 160 4.49 9.12 15.66
CA LEU A 160 3.57 10.25 15.78
C LEU A 160 2.16 9.83 15.32
N PRO A 161 1.10 10.12 16.08
CA PRO A 161 -0.26 9.83 15.65
C PRO A 161 -0.68 10.73 14.49
N ASN A 162 -1.61 10.26 13.67
CA ASN A 162 -2.17 10.99 12.52
C ASN A 162 -1.13 11.37 11.46
N CYS A 163 -0.03 10.63 11.41
CA CYS A 163 1.06 10.84 10.48
C CYS A 163 1.15 9.74 9.43
N ILE A 164 1.65 10.10 8.26
CA ILE A 164 2.06 9.19 7.19
C ILE A 164 3.56 9.36 7.00
N TYR A 165 4.32 8.34 7.38
CA TYR A 165 5.72 8.21 7.03
C TYR A 165 5.80 7.67 5.61
N PHE A 166 6.56 8.32 4.75
CA PHE A 166 6.70 7.91 3.37
C PHE A 166 8.16 7.88 2.95
N ILE A 167 8.42 6.97 2.02
CA ILE A 167 9.70 6.79 1.34
C ILE A 167 9.43 6.50 -0.12
N ASN A 168 10.36 6.92 -0.97
CA ASN A 168 10.41 6.73 -2.41
C ASN A 168 9.20 7.31 -3.17
N GLY A 169 9.37 7.73 -4.41
CA GLY A 169 8.27 8.18 -5.27
C GLY A 169 8.32 7.59 -6.68
N CYS A 170 9.30 6.72 -6.98
CA CYS A 170 9.54 6.19 -8.31
C CYS A 170 9.63 4.66 -8.33
N TYR A 171 8.88 4.05 -9.27
CA TYR A 171 9.00 2.61 -9.57
C TYR A 171 10.32 2.30 -10.27
N ASN A 172 10.86 3.29 -10.99
CA ASN A 172 12.08 3.14 -11.77
C ASN A 172 13.24 3.77 -11.00
N TYR A 173 14.34 3.04 -10.91
CA TYR A 173 15.62 3.64 -10.55
C TYR A 173 15.99 4.65 -11.63
N ILE A 174 15.95 5.94 -11.28
CA ILE A 174 16.45 7.00 -12.13
C ILE A 174 17.80 7.42 -11.53
N PRO A 175 18.92 7.20 -12.24
CA PRO A 175 20.24 7.60 -11.76
C PRO A 175 20.25 9.08 -11.37
N ASN A 176 20.78 9.39 -10.19
CA ASN A 176 20.88 10.75 -9.64
C ASN A 176 19.57 11.43 -9.23
N LEU A 177 18.42 10.75 -9.32
CA LEU A 177 17.17 11.30 -8.79
C LEU A 177 17.15 11.17 -7.26
N GLU A 178 16.85 12.28 -6.59
CA GLU A 178 16.72 12.27 -5.14
C GLU A 178 15.45 11.51 -4.73
N GLN A 179 15.61 10.52 -3.85
CA GLN A 179 14.47 9.77 -3.33
C GLN A 179 13.71 10.61 -2.32
N ASP A 180 12.43 10.82 -2.62
CA ASP A 180 11.50 11.51 -1.76
C ASP A 180 11.24 10.74 -0.45
N SER A 181 11.35 11.41 0.70
CA SER A 181 11.01 10.81 1.99
C SER A 181 10.62 11.88 2.99
N GLY A 182 9.71 11.55 3.88
CA GLY A 182 9.24 12.50 4.87
C GLY A 182 8.08 11.97 5.68
N VAL A 183 7.61 12.80 6.59
CA VAL A 183 6.42 12.55 7.40
C VAL A 183 5.38 13.61 7.06
N PHE A 184 4.12 13.19 6.87
CA PHE A 184 3.00 14.08 6.62
C PHE A 184 1.97 13.94 7.73
N ASN A 185 1.68 15.01 8.45
CA ASN A 185 0.58 15.05 9.41
C ASN A 185 -0.73 15.37 8.69
N ILE A 186 -1.74 14.51 8.85
CA ILE A 186 -3.02 14.63 8.13
C ILE A 186 -3.89 15.77 8.66
N GLU A 187 -3.84 16.03 9.97
CA GLU A 187 -4.69 17.04 10.63
C GLU A 187 -4.28 18.45 10.21
N ASP A 188 -2.99 18.77 10.36
CA ASP A 188 -2.43 20.09 10.07
C ASP A 188 -1.96 20.24 8.61
N LYS A 189 -1.91 19.13 7.87
CA LYS A 189 -1.44 19.05 6.47
C LYS A 189 0.00 19.56 6.29
N ARG A 190 0.86 19.25 7.25
CA ARG A 190 2.26 19.68 7.25
C ARG A 190 3.19 18.51 6.95
N PHE A 191 4.20 18.81 6.13
CA PHE A 191 5.32 17.92 5.90
C PHE A 191 6.42 18.18 6.94
N GLY A 192 7.17 17.14 7.24
CA GLY A 192 8.38 17.17 8.04
C GLY A 192 9.33 16.06 7.60
N ASN A 193 10.49 16.00 8.25
CA ASN A 193 11.50 14.99 7.97
C ASN A 193 11.51 13.94 9.09
N HIS A 194 11.55 12.66 8.73
CA HIS A 194 11.82 11.57 9.70
C HIS A 194 13.25 11.03 9.58
N TYR A 195 13.94 11.39 8.51
CA TYR A 195 15.27 10.90 8.19
C TYR A 195 16.11 12.04 7.61
N ILE A 196 17.33 12.20 8.14
CA ILE A 196 18.33 13.11 7.59
C ILE A 196 19.20 12.27 6.66
N ARG A 197 19.19 12.60 5.37
CA ARG A 197 19.91 11.85 4.36
C ARG A 197 21.41 11.88 4.60
N ASP A 198 21.99 10.70 4.77
CA ASP A 198 23.43 10.52 4.79
C ASP A 198 23.92 10.37 3.33
N PRO A 199 24.87 11.20 2.86
CA PRO A 199 25.48 11.03 1.54
C PRO A 199 26.03 9.63 1.28
N ALA A 200 26.46 8.90 2.31
CA ALA A 200 26.90 7.50 2.20
C ALA A 200 25.77 6.55 1.74
N HIS A 201 24.50 6.92 1.93
CA HIS A 201 23.35 6.10 1.55
C HIS A 201 22.90 6.28 0.10
N LYS A 202 23.59 7.12 -0.69
CA LYS A 202 23.20 7.44 -2.08
C LYS A 202 23.06 6.21 -2.98
N ASN A 203 23.79 5.13 -2.70
CA ASN A 203 23.81 3.90 -3.50
C ASN A 203 23.17 2.70 -2.79
N LEU A 204 22.48 2.89 -1.67
CA LEU A 204 21.77 1.80 -1.00
C LEU A 204 20.51 1.40 -1.77
N PRO A 205 20.06 0.14 -1.64
CA PRO A 205 18.78 -0.27 -2.20
C PRO A 205 17.64 0.56 -1.61
N GLN A 206 16.50 0.56 -2.29
CA GLN A 206 15.30 1.25 -1.78
C GLN A 206 14.97 0.76 -0.37
N PRO A 207 14.69 1.68 0.58
CA PRO A 207 14.32 1.28 1.93
C PRO A 207 13.01 0.49 1.91
N ILE A 208 12.89 -0.44 2.84
CA ILE A 208 11.66 -1.19 3.11
C ILE A 208 11.20 -0.90 4.53
N TRP A 209 9.89 -0.89 4.72
CA TRP A 209 9.32 -0.83 6.05
C TRP A 209 9.35 -2.21 6.70
N ILE A 210 9.69 -2.25 7.99
CA ILE A 210 9.70 -3.48 8.77
C ILE A 210 8.81 -3.24 9.98
N ILE A 211 7.80 -4.09 10.14
CA ILE A 211 7.05 -4.17 11.40
C ILE A 211 7.72 -5.27 12.23
N PRO A 212 8.30 -4.94 13.40
CA PRO A 212 8.75 -5.96 14.32
C PRO A 212 7.56 -6.82 14.73
N THR A 213 7.64 -8.13 14.51
CA THR A 213 6.64 -9.10 14.99
C THR A 213 6.89 -9.51 16.45
N ILE A 214 7.92 -8.94 17.09
CA ILE A 214 8.32 -9.32 18.45
C ILE A 214 7.28 -8.76 19.42
N CYS A 215 6.61 -9.67 20.12
CA CYS A 215 5.63 -9.32 21.13
C CYS A 215 6.41 -8.87 22.38
N LEU A 216 6.00 -7.79 23.05
CA LEU A 216 6.61 -7.35 24.32
C LEU A 216 6.61 -8.46 25.40
N LYS A 217 5.78 -9.49 25.23
CA LYS A 217 5.76 -10.69 26.07
C LYS A 217 7.04 -11.54 25.98
N ASP A 218 7.82 -11.40 24.91
CA ASP A 218 9.06 -12.17 24.70
C ASP A 218 10.27 -11.56 25.44
N PHE A 219 10.07 -10.43 26.14
CA PHE A 219 11.12 -9.74 26.92
C PHE A 219 10.81 -9.65 28.42
N GLU A 220 9.75 -10.33 28.88
CA GLU A 220 9.41 -10.44 30.31
C GLU A 220 9.87 -11.76 30.97
N ASP A 221 10.81 -12.49 30.33
CA ASP A 221 11.50 -13.65 30.92
C ASP A 221 12.89 -13.29 31.49
#